data_AF-A0A7J4B3D6-F1
#
_entry.id   AF-A0A7J4B3D6-F1
#
_cell.length_a   1.000
_cell.length_b   1.000
_cell.length_c   1.000
_cell.angle_alpha   90.00
_cell.angle_beta   90.00
_cell.angle_gamma   90.00
#
_symmetry.space_group_name_H-M   'P 1'
#
loop_
_entity.id
_entity.type
_entity.pdbx_description
1 polymer ?
#
loop_
_entity_poly.entity_id
_entity_poly.type
_entity_poly.pdbx_seq_one_letter_code
_entity_poly.pdbx_strand_id
1 'polypeptide(L)'
;MLDWLHSLVERFFGAKSVSLGLYGAPNAGKTTLANKISMDFVGEPLGKVSEVPHETRVVQKKEKVSMKVNGRKLNMNLLDMPGIATKVDYRDFLKYGIDKEKARVRAKEATKGIIEAIKWLENVDAALVVMDSTEDPYTQVNITILGNLEARNIPVILVANKIDLPGSNVKRIKEAFPQYPLVRISAKNGHNIDELYKTIFERVG
;
A
#
# COMPACT_ATOMS: atom_id res chain seq x y z
N MET A 1 14.74 -22.58 9.95
CA MET A 1 13.74 -21.50 9.75
C MET A 1 14.05 -20.67 8.51
N LEU A 2 15.33 -20.33 8.25
CA LEU A 2 15.76 -19.61 7.04
C LEU A 2 15.72 -20.45 5.73
N ASP A 3 15.96 -21.77 5.79
CA ASP A 3 16.00 -22.60 4.57
C ASP A 3 14.66 -22.75 3.85
N TRP A 4 13.56 -22.72 4.60
CA TRP A 4 12.20 -22.77 4.03
C TRP A 4 11.82 -21.46 3.34
N LEU A 5 12.24 -20.32 3.89
CA LEU A 5 12.12 -19.02 3.23
C LEU A 5 12.90 -19.02 1.91
N HIS A 6 14.08 -19.64 1.87
CA HIS A 6 14.87 -19.79 0.65
C HIS A 6 14.14 -20.62 -0.42
N SER A 7 13.51 -21.73 -0.03
CA SER A 7 12.69 -22.56 -0.92
C SER A 7 11.43 -21.84 -1.44
N LEU A 8 10.78 -21.04 -0.59
CA LEU A 8 9.66 -20.18 -0.98
C LEU A 8 10.07 -19.12 -1.98
N VAL A 9 11.17 -18.42 -1.72
CA VAL A 9 11.81 -17.46 -2.64
C VAL A 9 12.10 -18.17 -3.97
N GLU A 10 12.67 -19.36 -3.95
CA GLU A 10 12.99 -20.08 -5.18
C GLU A 10 11.76 -20.44 -6.04
N ARG A 11 10.60 -20.72 -5.44
CA ARG A 11 9.34 -20.92 -6.18
C ARG A 11 8.72 -19.59 -6.64
N PHE A 12 8.70 -18.59 -5.77
CA PHE A 12 8.13 -17.26 -6.03
C PHE A 12 8.75 -16.58 -7.25
N PHE A 13 10.02 -16.84 -7.49
CA PHE A 13 10.78 -16.18 -8.54
C PHE A 13 11.10 -17.08 -9.75
N GLY A 14 10.38 -18.18 -9.96
CA GLY A 14 10.52 -19.05 -11.13
C GLY A 14 10.00 -18.42 -12.43
N ALA A 15 9.14 -17.40 -12.34
CA ALA A 15 8.69 -16.60 -13.47
C ALA A 15 8.96 -15.10 -13.21
N LYS A 16 9.26 -14.40 -14.31
CA LYS A 16 9.44 -12.94 -14.49
C LYS A 16 8.98 -12.05 -13.33
N SER A 17 9.91 -11.23 -12.83
CA SER A 17 9.74 -10.13 -11.88
C SER A 17 8.30 -9.74 -11.49
N VAL A 18 7.98 -9.84 -10.20
CA VAL A 18 6.67 -9.46 -9.64
C VAL A 18 6.66 -8.01 -9.17
N SER A 19 5.58 -7.28 -9.43
CA SER A 19 5.30 -5.91 -9.01
C SER A 19 4.13 -5.89 -8.02
N LEU A 20 4.43 -5.68 -6.73
CA LEU A 20 3.43 -5.60 -5.65
C LEU A 20 3.14 -4.14 -5.28
N GLY A 21 1.87 -3.76 -5.23
CA GLY A 21 1.45 -2.44 -4.74
C GLY A 21 1.00 -2.49 -3.28
N LEU A 22 1.52 -1.63 -2.41
CA LEU A 22 1.05 -1.46 -1.03
C LEU A 22 0.16 -0.23 -0.92
N TYR A 23 -1.12 -0.45 -0.62
CA TYR A 23 -2.18 0.56 -0.55
C TYR A 23 -2.85 0.56 0.81
N GLY A 24 -3.64 1.61 1.10
CA GLY A 24 -4.40 1.74 2.35
C GLY A 24 -4.43 3.17 2.87
N ALA A 25 -5.24 3.42 3.89
CA ALA A 25 -5.35 4.72 4.54
C ALA A 25 -4.01 5.21 5.14
N PRO A 26 -3.84 6.53 5.34
CA PRO A 26 -2.74 7.06 6.14
C PRO A 26 -2.64 6.32 7.48
N ASN A 27 -1.42 6.06 7.96
CA ASN A 27 -1.15 5.37 9.23
C ASN A 27 -1.64 3.90 9.34
N ALA A 28 -2.17 3.29 8.27
CA ALA A 28 -2.53 1.85 8.28
C ALA A 28 -1.32 0.91 8.48
N GLY A 29 -0.09 1.45 8.38
CA GLY A 29 1.16 0.70 8.59
C GLY A 29 1.81 0.14 7.32
N LYS A 30 1.46 0.71 6.15
CA LYS A 30 2.04 0.37 4.84
C LYS A 30 3.57 0.42 4.84
N THR A 31 4.13 1.53 5.33
CA THR A 31 5.57 1.72 5.38
C THR A 31 6.25 0.78 6.38
N THR A 32 5.63 0.52 7.53
CA THR A 32 6.14 -0.47 8.49
C THR A 32 6.21 -1.86 7.85
N LEU A 33 5.15 -2.25 7.13
CA LEU A 33 5.12 -3.52 6.41
C LEU A 33 6.18 -3.60 5.31
N ALA A 34 6.33 -2.54 4.50
CA ALA A 34 7.35 -2.50 3.46
C ALA A 34 8.77 -2.63 4.03
N ASN A 35 9.07 -1.95 5.14
CA ASN A 35 10.34 -2.07 5.83
C ASN A 35 10.58 -3.49 6.36
N LYS A 36 9.55 -4.13 6.92
CA LYS A 36 9.64 -5.51 7.39
C LYS A 36 9.97 -6.46 6.25
N ILE A 37 9.29 -6.32 5.12
CA ILE A 37 9.58 -7.09 3.89
C ILE A 37 11.02 -6.83 3.44
N SER A 38 11.46 -5.57 3.39
CA SER A 38 12.84 -5.23 3.00
C SER A 38 13.88 -5.88 3.89
N MET A 39 13.71 -5.76 5.21
CA MET A 39 14.60 -6.37 6.19
C MET A 39 14.65 -7.89 6.03
N ASP A 40 13.51 -8.56 5.86
CA ASP A 40 13.44 -10.02 5.80
C ASP A 40 14.10 -10.60 4.54
N PHE A 41 14.03 -9.89 3.40
CA PHE A 41 14.53 -10.39 2.12
C PHE A 41 15.92 -9.85 1.73
N VAL A 42 16.33 -8.69 2.21
CA VAL A 42 17.60 -8.03 1.82
C VAL A 42 18.53 -7.77 3.01
N GLY A 43 18.02 -7.78 4.24
CA GLY A 43 18.81 -7.50 5.44
C GLY A 43 19.04 -6.02 5.71
N GLU A 44 18.47 -5.12 4.90
CA GLU A 44 18.55 -3.67 5.06
C GLU A 44 17.16 -3.02 5.02
N PRO A 45 16.90 -1.97 5.83
CA PRO A 45 15.62 -1.28 5.82
C PRO A 45 15.50 -0.41 4.56
N LEU A 46 14.28 0.02 4.23
CA LEU A 46 14.05 1.03 3.18
C LEU A 46 14.46 2.42 3.69
N GLY A 47 15.72 2.59 4.11
CA GLY A 47 16.25 3.83 4.68
C GLY A 47 15.41 4.44 5.82
N LYS A 48 15.71 5.70 6.17
CA LYS A 48 14.76 6.51 6.91
C LYS A 48 13.59 6.79 5.98
N VAL A 49 12.47 6.17 6.29
CA VAL A 49 11.15 6.61 5.86
C VAL A 49 11.09 8.10 6.14
N SER A 50 11.02 8.89 5.08
CA SER A 50 10.86 10.31 5.20
C SER A 50 9.44 10.58 5.69
N GLU A 51 9.26 10.63 7.01
CA GLU A 51 8.22 11.48 7.59
C GLU A 51 8.69 12.92 7.39
N VAL A 52 8.34 13.51 6.25
CA VAL A 52 8.39 14.96 6.10
C VAL A 52 6.97 15.46 6.28
N PRO A 53 6.56 15.77 7.52
CA PRO A 53 5.33 16.50 7.75
C PRO A 53 5.61 17.99 7.52
N HIS A 54 5.77 18.43 6.27
CA HIS A 54 5.72 19.87 5.95
C HIS A 54 5.09 20.12 4.57
N GLU A 55 3.90 20.76 4.62
CA GLU A 55 3.24 21.56 3.59
C GLU A 55 3.32 21.10 2.12
N THR A 56 2.56 20.09 1.67
CA THR A 56 2.42 19.86 0.21
C THR A 56 1.18 19.03 -0.10
N ARG A 57 0.25 19.53 -0.92
CA ARG A 57 0.25 19.39 -2.40
C ARG A 57 0.61 17.95 -2.82
N VAL A 58 -0.43 17.15 -3.10
CA VAL A 58 -0.41 16.00 -4.01
C VAL A 58 0.41 14.77 -3.63
N VAL A 59 -0.29 13.68 -3.28
CA VAL A 59 0.23 12.30 -3.17
C VAL A 59 1.47 12.18 -2.27
N GLN A 60 1.22 11.93 -0.98
CA GLN A 60 2.21 12.08 0.08
C GLN A 60 3.27 10.97 0.17
N LYS A 61 3.28 9.94 -0.69
CA LYS A 61 4.37 8.94 -0.66
C LYS A 61 4.44 8.13 -1.96
N LYS A 62 5.55 8.28 -2.67
CA LYS A 62 5.94 7.49 -3.84
C LYS A 62 7.30 6.87 -3.53
N GLU A 63 7.34 5.59 -3.20
CA GLU A 63 8.60 4.86 -2.99
C GLU A 63 8.60 3.61 -3.89
N LYS A 64 9.51 3.62 -4.87
CA LYS A 64 9.83 2.45 -5.71
C LYS A 64 10.95 1.69 -5.03
N VAL A 65 10.68 0.46 -4.62
CA VAL A 65 11.72 -0.45 -4.14
C VAL A 65 11.87 -1.56 -5.17
N SER A 66 13.04 -1.64 -5.81
CA SER A 66 13.38 -2.71 -6.73
C SER A 66 14.46 -3.57 -6.06
N MET A 67 14.08 -4.76 -5.60
CA MET A 67 14.97 -5.66 -4.86
C MET A 67 15.42 -6.80 -5.78
N LYS A 68 16.70 -7.17 -5.70
CA LYS A 68 17.21 -8.39 -6.32
C LYS A 68 17.60 -9.39 -5.23
N VAL A 69 16.95 -10.54 -5.19
CA VAL A 69 17.29 -11.66 -4.28
C VAL A 69 17.69 -12.84 -5.16
N ASN A 70 18.91 -13.37 -4.97
CA ASN A 70 19.43 -14.56 -5.69
C ASN A 70 19.27 -14.52 -7.23
N GLY A 71 19.55 -13.36 -7.85
CA GLY A 71 19.45 -13.16 -9.30
C GLY A 71 18.06 -12.80 -9.83
N ARG A 72 17.07 -12.56 -8.95
CA ARG A 72 15.64 -12.43 -9.30
C ARG A 72 15.04 -11.16 -8.70
N LYS A 73 14.07 -10.52 -9.36
CA LYS A 73 13.67 -9.11 -9.06
C LYS A 73 12.25 -8.99 -8.51
N LEU A 74 12.08 -8.47 -7.29
CA LEU A 74 10.79 -8.07 -6.72
C LEU A 74 10.70 -6.54 -6.75
N ASN A 75 9.68 -6.00 -7.40
CA ASN A 75 9.39 -4.58 -7.36
C ASN A 75 8.23 -4.36 -6.37
N MET A 76 8.45 -3.55 -5.34
CA MET A 76 7.38 -3.07 -4.46
C MET A 76 7.15 -1.59 -4.73
N ASN A 77 5.90 -1.24 -5.01
CA ASN A 77 5.45 0.14 -5.15
C ASN A 77 4.64 0.49 -3.90
N LEU A 78 5.16 1.35 -3.04
CA LEU A 78 4.37 1.91 -1.95
C LEU A 78 3.60 3.11 -2.49
N LEU A 79 2.27 3.05 -2.42
CA LEU A 79 1.40 4.11 -2.90
C LEU A 79 0.50 4.56 -1.76
N ASP A 80 0.82 5.72 -1.19
CA ASP A 80 -0.10 6.40 -0.30
C ASP A 80 -1.07 7.21 -1.16
N MET A 81 -2.32 6.76 -1.24
CA MET A 81 -3.33 7.28 -2.18
C MET A 81 -4.38 8.21 -1.58
N PRO A 82 -4.11 9.10 -0.59
CA PRO A 82 -5.17 9.98 -0.09
C PRO A 82 -5.72 10.91 -1.21
N GLY A 83 -4.93 11.17 -2.24
CA GLY A 83 -5.32 12.03 -3.37
C GLY A 83 -6.29 11.41 -4.38
N ILE A 84 -6.34 10.08 -4.56
CA ILE A 84 -7.15 9.47 -5.64
C ILE A 84 -8.65 9.56 -5.33
N ALA A 85 -9.02 9.56 -4.06
CA ALA A 85 -10.39 9.74 -3.60
C ALA A 85 -10.86 11.20 -3.59
N THR A 86 -9.96 12.16 -3.81
CA THR A 86 -10.24 13.58 -3.56
C THR A 86 -10.45 14.33 -4.88
N LYS A 87 -11.66 14.88 -5.07
CA LYS A 87 -11.90 15.85 -6.13
C LYS A 87 -11.12 17.13 -5.81
N VAL A 88 -10.20 17.51 -6.69
CA VAL A 88 -9.42 18.75 -6.53
C VAL A 88 -10.16 19.89 -7.20
N ASP A 89 -10.73 20.80 -6.42
CA ASP A 89 -11.28 22.07 -6.91
C ASP A 89 -10.41 23.25 -6.41
N TYR A 90 -10.04 24.16 -7.32
CA TYR A 90 -9.31 25.37 -6.95
C TYR A 90 -10.08 26.22 -5.92
N ARG A 91 -11.42 26.14 -5.92
CA ARG A 91 -12.29 26.84 -4.97
C ARG A 91 -12.05 26.42 -3.52
N ASP A 92 -11.59 25.20 -3.28
CA ASP A 92 -11.27 24.76 -1.92
C ASP A 92 -10.05 25.49 -1.37
N PHE A 93 -9.10 25.89 -2.23
CA PHE A 93 -7.94 26.69 -1.83
C PHE A 93 -8.30 28.16 -1.56
N LEU A 94 -9.33 28.69 -2.21
CA LEU A 94 -9.81 30.06 -1.95
C LEU A 94 -10.32 30.22 -0.50
N LYS A 95 -10.92 29.16 0.07
CA LYS A 95 -11.40 29.14 1.46
C LYS A 95 -10.29 29.35 2.49
N TYR A 96 -9.03 29.07 2.10
CA TYR A 96 -7.84 29.28 2.91
C TYR A 96 -7.12 30.61 2.61
N GLY A 97 -7.79 31.57 1.97
CA GLY A 97 -7.23 32.89 1.66
C GLY A 97 -6.15 32.88 0.57
N ILE A 98 -6.04 31.80 -0.20
CA ILE A 98 -5.09 31.70 -1.31
C ILE A 98 -5.65 32.47 -2.51
N ASP A 99 -4.85 33.35 -3.08
CA ASP A 99 -5.20 34.08 -4.31
C ASP A 99 -5.64 33.12 -5.43
N LYS A 100 -6.62 33.56 -6.24
CA LYS A 100 -7.24 32.74 -7.29
C LYS A 100 -6.26 32.17 -8.30
N GLU A 101 -5.23 32.91 -8.70
CA GLU A 101 -4.23 32.41 -9.66
C GLU A 101 -3.34 31.36 -8.99
N LYS A 102 -2.91 31.59 -7.75
CA LYS A 102 -2.15 30.60 -6.96
C LYS A 102 -2.97 29.34 -6.66
N ALA A 103 -4.26 29.49 -6.37
CA ALA A 103 -5.20 28.40 -6.13
C ALA A 103 -5.37 27.52 -7.38
N ARG A 104 -5.48 28.12 -8.57
CA ARG A 104 -5.56 27.39 -9.85
C ARG A 104 -4.28 26.61 -10.15
N VAL A 105 -3.11 27.21 -9.92
CA VAL A 105 -1.83 26.51 -10.07
C VAL A 105 -1.76 25.31 -9.12
N ARG A 106 -2.11 25.50 -7.85
CA ARG A 106 -2.15 24.42 -6.85
C ARG A 106 -3.13 23.31 -7.22
N ALA A 107 -4.31 23.64 -7.73
CA ALA A 107 -5.27 22.65 -8.20
C ALA A 107 -4.73 21.85 -9.40
N LYS A 108 -4.10 22.51 -10.38
CA LYS A 108 -3.47 21.82 -11.52
C LYS A 108 -2.35 20.88 -11.07
N GLU A 109 -1.49 21.31 -10.14
CA GLU A 109 -0.45 20.48 -9.54
C GLU A 109 -1.08 19.26 -8.86
N ALA A 110 -2.12 19.48 -8.05
CA ALA A 110 -2.86 18.42 -7.35
C ALA A 110 -3.52 17.41 -8.29
N THR A 111 -4.11 17.86 -9.38
CA THR A 111 -4.62 16.94 -10.41
C THR A 111 -3.50 16.13 -11.06
N LYS A 112 -2.34 16.74 -11.36
CA LYS A 112 -1.21 16.04 -11.99
C LYS A 112 -0.67 14.90 -11.13
N GLY A 113 -0.43 15.12 -9.85
CA GLY A 113 0.09 14.04 -9.00
C GLY A 113 -0.92 12.92 -8.76
N ILE A 114 -2.24 13.20 -8.79
CA ILE A 114 -3.29 12.16 -8.82
C ILE A 114 -3.20 11.33 -10.10
N ILE A 115 -3.11 11.98 -11.27
CA ILE A 115 -2.94 11.28 -12.56
C ILE A 115 -1.69 10.40 -12.54
N GLU A 116 -0.58 10.89 -12.00
CA GLU A 116 0.62 10.08 -11.86
C GLU A 116 0.35 8.86 -10.99
N ALA A 117 -0.25 9.01 -9.79
CA ALA A 117 -0.59 7.89 -8.91
C ALA A 117 -1.48 6.85 -9.59
N ILE A 118 -2.40 7.27 -10.46
CA ILE A 118 -3.25 6.38 -11.26
C ILE A 118 -2.42 5.56 -12.26
N LYS A 119 -1.44 6.16 -12.96
CA LYS A 119 -0.55 5.41 -13.88
C LYS A 119 0.25 4.31 -13.20
N TRP A 120 0.49 4.43 -11.90
CA TRP A 120 1.19 3.39 -11.14
C TRP A 120 0.36 2.15 -10.89
N LEU A 121 -0.97 2.25 -10.92
CA LEU A 121 -1.86 1.10 -10.89
C LEU A 121 -1.73 0.23 -12.15
N GLU A 122 -1.26 0.79 -13.27
CA GLU A 122 -1.19 0.09 -14.56
C GLU A 122 -0.06 -0.94 -14.65
N ASN A 123 0.86 -0.98 -13.69
CA ASN A 123 2.06 -1.83 -13.72
C ASN A 123 2.23 -2.63 -12.41
N VAL A 124 1.12 -3.14 -11.86
CA VAL A 124 1.10 -3.90 -10.61
C VAL A 124 0.45 -5.26 -10.87
N ASP A 125 1.15 -6.33 -10.51
CA ASP A 125 0.68 -7.71 -10.67
C ASP A 125 -0.30 -8.09 -9.54
N ALA A 126 -0.13 -7.53 -8.34
CA ALA A 126 -1.10 -7.64 -7.25
C ALA A 126 -0.99 -6.52 -6.21
N ALA A 127 -2.09 -6.25 -5.52
CA ALA A 127 -2.25 -5.18 -4.55
C ALA A 127 -2.45 -5.73 -3.13
N LEU A 128 -1.59 -5.29 -2.20
CA LEU A 128 -1.79 -5.43 -0.76
C LEU A 128 -2.53 -4.20 -0.24
N VAL A 129 -3.80 -4.36 0.17
CA VAL A 129 -4.56 -3.28 0.79
C VAL A 129 -4.48 -3.42 2.30
N VAL A 130 -3.63 -2.60 2.91
CA VAL A 130 -3.36 -2.56 4.35
C VAL A 130 -4.44 -1.75 5.05
N MET A 131 -5.18 -2.40 5.93
CA MET A 131 -6.21 -1.81 6.76
C MET A 131 -5.79 -1.86 8.22
N ASP A 132 -5.99 -0.76 8.94
CA ASP A 132 -5.84 -0.76 10.38
C ASP A 132 -6.99 -1.55 11.01
N SER A 133 -6.67 -2.64 11.71
CA SER A 133 -7.67 -3.50 12.33
C SER A 133 -8.35 -2.87 13.56
N THR A 134 -7.87 -1.75 14.08
CA THR A 134 -8.54 -1.00 15.16
C THR A 134 -9.58 0.00 14.65
N GLU A 135 -9.62 0.24 13.35
CA GLU A 135 -10.47 1.26 12.73
C GLU A 135 -11.67 0.66 11.97
N ASP A 136 -12.59 1.52 11.54
CA ASP A 136 -13.69 1.12 10.67
C ASP A 136 -13.17 0.72 9.27
N PRO A 137 -13.45 -0.49 8.75
CA PRO A 137 -13.11 -0.84 7.37
C PRO A 137 -13.83 0.02 6.32
N TYR A 138 -15.02 0.58 6.59
CA TYR A 138 -15.86 1.28 5.62
C TYR A 138 -15.47 2.75 5.39
N THR A 139 -14.19 3.09 5.50
CA THR A 139 -13.74 4.45 5.16
C THR A 139 -13.86 4.70 3.65
N GLN A 140 -14.13 5.95 3.28
CA GLN A 140 -14.13 6.38 1.88
C GLN A 140 -12.81 6.03 1.18
N VAL A 141 -11.68 6.11 1.91
CA VAL A 141 -10.36 5.78 1.37
C VAL A 141 -10.28 4.30 1.01
N ASN A 142 -10.67 3.39 1.91
CA ASN A 142 -10.65 1.95 1.66
C ASN A 142 -11.57 1.56 0.50
N ILE A 143 -12.82 2.07 0.50
CA ILE A 143 -13.80 1.82 -0.56
C ILE A 143 -13.27 2.31 -1.92
N THR A 144 -12.69 3.51 -1.96
CA THR A 144 -12.15 4.07 -3.20
C THR A 144 -10.97 3.26 -3.72
N ILE A 145 -10.04 2.85 -2.84
CA ILE A 145 -8.89 2.04 -3.23
C ILE A 145 -9.35 0.72 -3.82
N LEU A 146 -10.24 0.00 -3.12
CA LEU A 146 -10.76 -1.29 -3.58
C LEU A 146 -11.50 -1.17 -4.91
N GLY A 147 -12.41 -0.19 -5.05
CA GLY A 147 -13.15 0.02 -6.29
C GLY A 147 -12.25 0.34 -7.48
N ASN A 148 -11.16 1.10 -7.29
CA ASN A 148 -10.19 1.38 -8.35
C ASN A 148 -9.37 0.16 -8.77
N LEU A 149 -8.99 -0.69 -7.80
CA LEU A 149 -8.26 -1.94 -8.07
C LEU A 149 -9.14 -2.94 -8.81
N GLU A 150 -10.38 -3.09 -8.35
CA GLU A 150 -11.38 -3.99 -8.96
C GLU A 150 -11.73 -3.57 -10.39
N ALA A 151 -11.95 -2.27 -10.63
CA ALA A 151 -12.22 -1.74 -11.98
C ALA A 151 -11.08 -2.00 -12.98
N ARG A 152 -9.88 -2.31 -12.50
CA ARG A 152 -8.68 -2.62 -13.30
C ARG A 152 -8.34 -4.11 -13.31
N ASN A 153 -9.16 -4.96 -12.69
CA ASN A 153 -8.90 -6.39 -12.52
C ASN A 153 -7.55 -6.69 -11.86
N ILE A 154 -7.08 -5.82 -10.94
CA ILE A 154 -5.85 -6.05 -10.20
C ILE A 154 -6.17 -7.01 -9.04
N PRO A 155 -5.49 -8.16 -8.90
CA PRO A 155 -5.65 -9.06 -7.77
C PRO A 155 -5.41 -8.35 -6.44
N VAL A 156 -6.36 -8.49 -5.49
CA VAL A 156 -6.30 -7.83 -4.19
C VAL A 156 -6.12 -8.86 -3.07
N ILE A 157 -5.22 -8.56 -2.13
CA ILE A 157 -5.09 -9.23 -0.84
C ILE A 157 -5.28 -8.17 0.25
N LEU A 158 -6.27 -8.37 1.12
CA LEU A 158 -6.45 -7.51 2.29
C LEU A 158 -5.45 -7.90 3.39
N VAL A 159 -4.89 -6.89 4.03
CA VAL A 159 -3.96 -7.05 5.13
C VAL A 159 -4.52 -6.31 6.35
N ALA A 160 -5.13 -7.05 7.28
CA ALA A 160 -5.56 -6.51 8.57
C ALA A 160 -4.35 -6.36 9.48
N ASN A 161 -3.83 -5.14 9.59
CA ASN A 161 -2.62 -4.81 10.32
C ASN A 161 -2.92 -4.30 11.73
N LYS A 162 -1.89 -4.23 12.57
CA LYS A 162 -1.95 -3.80 13.99
C LYS A 162 -2.77 -4.72 14.89
N ILE A 163 -2.77 -6.03 14.61
CA ILE A 163 -3.49 -7.01 15.46
C ILE A 163 -2.97 -7.10 16.89
N ASP A 164 -1.80 -6.52 17.16
CA ASP A 164 -1.23 -6.39 18.49
C ASP A 164 -1.90 -5.32 19.36
N LEU A 165 -2.67 -4.41 18.76
CA LEU A 165 -3.32 -3.34 19.50
C LEU A 165 -4.65 -3.79 20.13
N PRO A 166 -4.98 -3.27 21.34
CA PRO A 166 -6.29 -3.48 21.93
C PRO A 166 -7.37 -2.86 21.03
N GLY A 167 -8.48 -3.57 20.87
CA GLY A 167 -9.58 -3.15 19.98
C GLY A 167 -9.42 -3.59 18.52
N SER A 168 -8.34 -4.29 18.16
CA SER A 168 -8.23 -4.95 16.85
C SER A 168 -9.42 -5.88 16.60
N ASN A 169 -10.10 -5.69 15.47
CA ASN A 169 -11.22 -6.51 15.04
C ASN A 169 -11.07 -6.91 13.56
N VAL A 170 -10.25 -7.94 13.34
CA VAL A 170 -10.05 -8.56 12.02
C VAL A 170 -11.36 -9.09 11.42
N LYS A 171 -12.26 -9.60 12.28
CA LYS A 171 -13.55 -10.17 11.84
C LYS A 171 -14.40 -9.11 11.14
N ARG A 172 -14.42 -7.88 11.65
CA ARG A 172 -15.12 -6.74 11.05
C ARG A 172 -14.64 -6.48 9.62
N ILE A 173 -13.34 -6.55 9.37
CA ILE A 173 -12.78 -6.40 8.02
C ILE A 173 -13.22 -7.56 7.12
N LYS A 174 -13.19 -8.80 7.62
CA LYS A 174 -13.61 -9.98 6.85
C LYS A 174 -15.09 -9.96 6.49
N GLU A 175 -15.94 -9.54 7.42
CA GLU A 175 -17.39 -9.39 7.22
C GLU A 175 -17.68 -8.25 6.24
N ALA A 176 -16.91 -7.16 6.29
CA ALA A 176 -17.08 -6.02 5.38
C ALA A 176 -16.70 -6.34 3.94
N PHE A 177 -15.68 -7.16 3.74
CA PHE A 177 -15.15 -7.49 2.42
C PHE A 177 -14.87 -8.99 2.27
N PRO A 178 -15.91 -9.85 2.31
CA PRO A 178 -15.76 -11.29 2.36
C PRO A 178 -15.14 -11.88 1.09
N GLN A 179 -15.29 -11.21 -0.04
CA GLN A 179 -14.81 -11.64 -1.36
C GLN A 179 -13.29 -11.61 -1.50
N TYR A 180 -12.59 -10.78 -0.73
CA TYR A 180 -11.14 -10.70 -0.83
C TYR A 180 -10.46 -11.68 0.15
N PRO A 181 -9.32 -12.28 -0.25
CA PRO A 181 -8.40 -12.91 0.68
C PRO A 181 -7.99 -11.93 1.78
N LEU A 182 -7.94 -12.39 3.03
CA LEU A 182 -7.58 -11.56 4.19
C LEU A 182 -6.49 -12.24 4.99
N VAL A 183 -5.39 -11.53 5.21
CA VAL A 183 -4.33 -11.95 6.12
C VAL A 183 -4.26 -10.98 7.29
N ARG A 184 -4.15 -11.51 8.50
CA ARG A 184 -4.01 -10.73 9.73
C ARG A 184 -2.54 -10.69 10.14
N ILE A 185 -2.01 -9.50 10.41
CA ILE A 185 -0.58 -9.32 10.75
C ILE A 185 -0.37 -8.26 11.83
N SER A 186 0.80 -8.32 12.48
CA SER A 186 1.41 -7.14 13.10
C SER A 186 2.71 -6.83 12.35
N ALA A 187 2.69 -5.82 11.48
CA ALA A 187 3.91 -5.40 10.79
C ALA A 187 5.00 -4.91 11.77
N LYS A 188 4.58 -4.32 12.89
CA LYS A 188 5.49 -3.80 13.92
C LYS A 188 6.19 -4.92 14.68
N ASN A 189 5.45 -5.94 15.10
CA ASN A 189 5.99 -7.04 15.92
C ASN A 189 6.42 -8.26 15.10
N GLY A 190 6.16 -8.24 13.79
CA GLY A 190 6.48 -9.34 12.88
C GLY A 190 5.54 -10.55 12.97
N HIS A 191 4.36 -10.42 13.60
CA HIS A 191 3.42 -11.52 13.73
C HIS A 191 2.72 -11.84 12.40
N ASN A 192 2.62 -13.14 12.07
CA ASN A 192 1.96 -13.71 10.89
C ASN A 192 2.47 -13.20 9.53
N ILE A 193 3.70 -12.68 9.49
CA ILE A 193 4.33 -12.19 8.26
C ILE A 193 4.62 -13.34 7.29
N ASP A 194 4.93 -14.52 7.80
CA ASP A 194 5.10 -15.76 7.04
C ASP A 194 3.81 -16.18 6.31
N GLU A 195 2.65 -16.04 6.96
CA GLU A 195 1.35 -16.33 6.36
C GLU A 195 1.00 -15.34 5.24
N LEU A 196 1.39 -14.08 5.41
CA LEU A 196 1.28 -13.07 4.36
C LEU A 196 2.12 -13.47 3.14
N TYR A 197 3.36 -13.91 3.35
CA TYR A 197 4.23 -14.33 2.24
C TYR A 197 3.67 -15.56 1.49
N LYS A 198 3.14 -16.55 2.20
CA LYS A 198 2.46 -17.70 1.57
C LYS A 198 1.24 -17.26 0.75
N THR A 199 0.41 -16.36 1.29
CA THR A 199 -0.79 -15.88 0.59
C THR A 199 -0.43 -15.09 -0.66
N ILE A 200 0.61 -14.25 -0.60
CA ILE A 200 1.12 -13.55 -1.78
C ILE A 200 1.61 -14.57 -2.81
N PHE A 201 2.33 -15.60 -2.38
CA PHE A 201 2.83 -16.64 -3.28
C PHE A 201 1.70 -17.37 -4.01
N GLU A 202 0.68 -17.85 -3.29
CA GLU A 202 -0.43 -18.61 -3.87
C GLU A 202 -1.30 -17.80 -4.85
N ARG A 203 -1.23 -16.47 -4.78
CA ARG A 203 -2.12 -15.57 -5.53
C ARG A 203 -1.43 -14.84 -6.67
N VAL A 204 -0.10 -14.75 -6.65
CA VAL A 204 0.70 -13.95 -7.58
C VAL A 204 1.74 -14.79 -8.33
N GLY A 205 2.17 -15.92 -7.76
CA GLY A 205 3.04 -16.92 -8.41
C GLY A 205 2.26 -18.02 -9.11
#